data_AF-A0A956L291-F1
#
_entry.id   AF-A0A956L291-F1
#
_cell.length_a   1.000
_cell.length_b   1.000
_cell.length_c   1.000
_cell.angle_alpha   90.00
_cell.angle_beta   90.00
_cell.angle_gamma   90.00
#
_symmetry.space_group_name_H-M   'P 1'
#
loop_
_entity.id
_entity.type
_entity.pdbx_description
1 polymer ?
#
loop_
_entity_poly.entity_id
_entity_poly.type
_entity_poly.pdbx_seq_one_letter_code
_entity_poly.pdbx_strand_id
1 'polypeptide(L)'
;MSAAAPVWLECSGCGHRVPLETRHPFTCPQATAGDDVDHVLVRRLDPGGVAWPQALSGSPYVDLRWLLSHGWRARALGVEDARLVALMEELDAAVAEVDGRGFRATPTLEARALACALPRPVGGLWVKDETGNVAGSHKARHLMGVMLHLRLEELAGRADPARRPRLAIASCGNAALAAAVVAAAARWPLDVFVPPDASPAVVERLRALGAAALVPAHGPVQSDPVAIVERTLEHRLMREAKVLAAIDAGLETTKELVPRVYDDAPPRIWPLAQRALEAHLRKLEAEGVVEREGGRVRRRPA
;
A
#
# COMPACT_ATOMS: atom_id res chain seq x y z
N MET A 1 3.24 40.31 13.75
CA MET A 1 2.58 39.12 14.34
C MET A 1 2.44 38.10 13.22
N SER A 2 3.16 36.98 13.28
CA SER A 2 3.01 35.92 12.27
C SER A 2 1.60 35.37 12.34
N ALA A 3 0.85 35.40 11.23
CA ALA A 3 -0.44 34.74 11.17
C ALA A 3 -0.27 33.26 11.56
N ALA A 4 -1.20 32.72 12.35
CA ALA A 4 -1.20 31.31 12.72
C ALA A 4 -1.28 30.45 11.43
N ALA A 5 -0.57 29.32 11.40
CA ALA A 5 -0.67 28.42 10.26
C ALA A 5 -2.13 27.92 10.15
N PRO A 6 -2.77 28.01 8.97
CA PRO A 6 -4.12 27.52 8.74
C PRO A 6 -4.19 25.99 8.72
N VAL A 7 -3.05 25.30 8.84
CA VAL A 7 -2.94 23.86 8.99
C VAL A 7 -2.33 23.55 10.35
N TRP A 8 -2.92 22.62 11.09
CA TRP A 8 -2.37 22.13 12.35
C TRP A 8 -2.60 20.62 12.53
N LEU A 9 -1.91 20.02 13.50
CA LEU A 9 -2.17 18.67 13.96
C LEU A 9 -2.92 18.74 15.29
N GLU A 10 -3.96 17.93 15.43
CA GLU A 10 -4.81 17.90 16.60
C GLU A 10 -5.14 16.46 16.95
N CYS A 11 -5.09 16.11 18.23
CA CYS A 11 -5.48 14.79 18.68
C CYS A 11 -7.01 14.66 18.64
N SER A 12 -7.53 13.63 17.98
CA SER A 12 -8.98 13.35 17.96
C SER A 12 -9.51 12.92 19.33
N GLY A 13 -8.68 12.29 20.16
CA GLY A 13 -9.05 11.83 21.51
C GLY A 13 -9.14 12.98 22.54
N CYS A 14 -8.04 13.70 22.76
CA CYS A 14 -7.96 14.73 23.82
C CYS A 14 -7.99 16.18 23.33
N GLY A 15 -8.05 16.44 22.02
CA GLY A 15 -8.05 17.80 21.45
C GLY A 15 -6.70 18.53 21.52
N HIS A 16 -5.65 17.89 22.03
CA HIS A 16 -4.34 18.50 22.12
C HIS A 16 -3.79 18.87 20.75
N ARG A 17 -3.38 20.14 20.59
CA ARG A 17 -2.78 20.64 19.35
C ARG A 17 -1.27 20.47 19.40
N VAL A 18 -0.72 19.82 18.37
CA VAL A 18 0.70 19.55 18.26
C VAL A 18 1.34 20.52 17.26
N PRO A 19 2.40 21.27 17.65
CA PRO A 19 3.11 22.17 16.75
C PRO A 19 3.66 21.44 15.52
N LEU A 20 3.66 22.09 14.36
CA LEU A 20 4.08 21.49 13.09
C LEU A 20 5.58 21.22 13.02
N GLU A 21 6.39 21.87 13.84
CA GLU A 21 7.83 21.67 13.99
C GLU A 21 8.19 20.43 14.84
N THR A 22 7.22 19.87 15.57
CA THR A 22 7.40 18.70 16.43
C THR A 22 8.00 17.53 15.63
N ARG A 23 9.09 16.94 16.14
CA ARG A 23 9.73 15.78 15.50
C ARG A 23 8.84 14.55 15.65
N HIS A 24 8.58 13.84 14.56
CA HIS A 24 7.77 12.61 14.56
C HIS A 24 6.44 12.71 15.35
N PRO A 25 5.50 13.59 14.92
CA PRO A 25 4.26 13.82 15.65
C PRO A 25 3.25 12.66 15.48
N PHE A 26 3.69 11.42 15.27
CA PHE A 26 2.78 10.31 14.95
C PHE A 26 2.01 9.80 16.16
N THR A 27 2.38 10.25 17.37
CA THR A 27 1.70 9.93 18.62
C THR A 27 1.37 11.25 19.33
N CYS A 28 0.17 11.32 19.93
CA CYS A 28 -0.16 12.45 20.77
C CYS A 28 0.79 12.52 21.98
N PRO A 29 1.42 13.67 22.27
CA PRO A 29 2.28 13.80 23.44
C PRO A 29 1.51 13.73 24.77
N GLN A 30 0.18 13.81 24.73
CA GLN A 30 -0.71 13.65 25.89
C GLN A 30 -1.30 12.24 25.99
N ALA A 31 -0.84 11.29 25.15
CA ALA A 31 -1.30 9.92 25.23
C ALA A 31 -0.82 9.28 26.55
N THR A 32 -1.74 8.73 27.32
CA THR A 32 -1.44 8.06 28.59
C THR A 32 -1.57 6.56 28.40
N ALA A 33 -0.59 5.79 28.87
CA ALA A 33 -0.70 4.34 28.80
C ALA A 33 -1.88 3.85 29.66
N GLY A 34 -2.85 3.18 29.04
CA GLY A 34 -4.00 2.59 29.73
C GLY A 34 -5.18 3.54 29.93
N ASP A 35 -5.18 4.74 29.32
CA ASP A 35 -6.43 5.48 29.16
C ASP A 35 -7.31 4.82 28.08
N ASP A 36 -8.63 4.99 28.20
CA ASP A 36 -9.62 4.46 27.23
C ASP A 36 -9.84 5.44 26.07
N VAL A 37 -8.76 6.07 25.60
CA VAL A 37 -8.81 7.14 24.59
C VAL A 37 -7.90 6.80 23.42
N ASP A 38 -8.47 6.76 22.22
CA ASP A 38 -7.70 6.63 20.98
C ASP A 38 -7.02 7.95 20.61
N HIS A 39 -5.76 8.09 21.03
CA HIS A 39 -4.94 9.28 20.79
C HIS A 39 -4.35 9.35 19.37
N VAL A 40 -5.20 9.61 18.38
CA VAL A 40 -4.80 9.74 16.97
C VAL A 40 -4.63 11.20 16.58
N LEU A 41 -3.43 11.58 16.11
CA LEU A 41 -3.24 12.91 15.53
C LEU A 41 -3.83 12.98 14.12
N VAL A 42 -4.68 13.98 13.91
CA VAL A 42 -5.31 14.27 12.64
C VAL A 42 -4.91 15.65 12.16
N ARG A 43 -4.72 15.77 10.85
CA ARG A 43 -4.51 17.07 10.21
C ARG A 43 -5.83 17.83 10.18
N ARG A 44 -5.78 19.09 10.61
CA ARG A 44 -6.85 20.07 10.46
C ARG A 44 -6.42 21.17 9.49
N LEU A 45 -7.40 21.78 8.84
CA LEU A 45 -7.22 22.87 7.89
C LEU A 45 -8.35 23.87 8.09
N ASP A 46 -7.99 25.15 8.25
CA ASP A 46 -8.90 26.29 8.10
C ASP A 46 -8.94 26.67 6.61
N PRO A 47 -10.07 26.43 5.91
CA PRO A 47 -10.19 26.75 4.49
C PRO A 47 -10.08 28.25 4.18
N GLY A 48 -10.42 29.12 5.15
CA GLY A 48 -10.36 30.57 4.97
C GLY A 48 -8.93 31.13 4.98
N GLY A 49 -7.98 30.37 5.54
CA GLY A 49 -6.59 30.78 5.64
C GLY A 49 -5.67 30.25 4.52
N VAL A 50 -6.22 29.53 3.53
CA VAL A 50 -5.45 28.96 2.42
C VAL A 50 -5.99 29.38 1.06
N ALA A 51 -5.09 29.54 0.09
CA ALA A 51 -5.46 29.74 -1.31
C ALA A 51 -5.67 28.38 -1.98
N TRP A 52 -6.77 28.26 -2.72
CA TRP A 52 -7.08 27.09 -3.53
C TRP A 52 -6.69 27.38 -4.98
N PRO A 53 -5.78 26.60 -5.58
CA PRO A 53 -5.41 26.81 -6.98
C PRO A 53 -6.61 26.50 -7.89
N GLN A 54 -6.82 27.34 -8.91
CA GLN A 54 -7.91 27.14 -9.89
C GLN A 54 -7.64 25.96 -10.84
N ALA A 55 -6.37 25.68 -11.12
CA ALA A 55 -5.91 24.56 -11.91
C ALA A 55 -4.54 24.08 -11.40
N LEU A 56 -4.22 22.82 -11.69
CA LEU A 56 -2.89 22.26 -11.46
C LEU A 56 -2.08 22.40 -12.75
N SER A 57 -0.94 23.07 -12.67
CA SER A 57 -0.05 23.36 -13.80
C SER A 57 1.13 22.38 -13.90
N GLY A 58 1.39 21.60 -12.85
CA GLY A 58 2.50 20.67 -12.81
C GLY A 58 2.32 19.59 -11.75
N SER A 59 3.35 19.40 -10.92
CA SER A 59 3.28 18.42 -9.83
C SER A 59 2.20 18.82 -8.83
N PRO A 60 1.23 17.93 -8.51
CA PRO A 60 0.21 18.21 -7.51
C PRO A 60 0.80 18.57 -6.14
N TYR A 61 2.01 18.08 -5.82
CA TYR A 61 2.67 18.40 -4.56
C TYR A 61 3.14 19.84 -4.49
N VAL A 62 3.68 20.37 -5.59
CA VAL A 62 4.12 21.76 -5.68
C VAL A 62 2.91 22.69 -5.65
N ASP A 63 1.93 22.45 -6.51
CA ASP A 63 0.76 23.31 -6.67
C ASP A 63 -0.13 23.34 -5.42
N LEU A 64 -0.23 22.21 -4.71
CA LEU A 64 -1.06 22.07 -3.51
C LEU A 64 -0.27 22.17 -2.20
N ARG A 65 1.03 22.51 -2.21
CA ARG A 65 1.89 22.45 -1.00
C ARG A 65 1.36 23.20 0.22
N TRP A 66 0.64 24.31 0.00
CA TRP A 66 0.01 25.11 1.05
C TRP A 66 -1.33 24.55 1.55
N LEU A 67 -1.93 23.62 0.79
CA LEU A 67 -3.05 22.77 1.21
C LEU A 67 -2.58 21.45 1.84
N LEU A 68 -1.27 21.19 1.89
CA LEU A 68 -0.66 20.05 2.56
C LEU A 68 -0.01 20.50 3.88
N SER A 69 0.30 19.55 4.77
CA SER A 69 1.05 19.87 6.01
C SER A 69 2.53 20.20 5.73
N HIS A 70 3.09 19.71 4.63
CA HIS A 70 4.51 19.86 4.30
C HIS A 70 4.94 21.31 4.08
N GLY A 71 4.14 22.13 3.37
CA GLY A 71 4.46 23.55 3.14
C GLY A 71 4.54 24.33 4.45
N TRP A 72 3.55 24.17 5.31
CA TRP A 72 3.51 24.83 6.62
C TRP A 72 4.57 24.30 7.58
N ARG A 73 4.85 22.99 7.55
CA ARG A 73 5.95 22.41 8.33
C ARG A 73 7.31 22.93 7.87
N ALA A 74 7.56 23.00 6.57
CA ALA A 74 8.81 23.53 6.03
C ALA A 74 9.04 24.96 6.51
N ARG A 75 8.00 25.81 6.43
CA ARG A 75 8.03 27.17 6.96
C ARG A 75 8.28 27.21 8.47
N ALA A 76 7.63 26.36 9.25
CA ALA A 76 7.84 26.27 10.70
C ALA A 76 9.28 25.84 11.06
N LEU A 77 9.92 25.04 10.20
CA LEU A 77 11.32 24.61 10.33
C LEU A 77 12.32 25.61 9.74
N GLY A 78 11.87 26.76 9.22
CA GLY A 78 12.76 27.76 8.61
C GLY A 78 13.30 27.36 7.22
N VAL A 79 12.69 26.38 6.57
CA VAL A 79 13.04 25.97 5.20
C VAL A 79 12.39 26.94 4.20
N GLU A 80 13.20 27.50 3.32
CA GLU A 80 12.73 28.37 2.23
C GLU A 80 11.83 27.62 1.25
N ASP A 81 10.76 28.29 0.77
CA ASP A 81 9.78 27.68 -0.14
C ASP A 81 10.44 27.18 -1.43
N ALA A 82 11.40 27.92 -1.99
CA ALA A 82 12.14 27.52 -3.18
C ALA A 82 12.87 26.18 -2.99
N ARG A 83 13.45 25.94 -1.80
CA ARG A 83 14.12 24.67 -1.48
C ARG A 83 13.13 23.52 -1.30
N LEU A 84 11.94 23.80 -0.75
CA LEU A 84 10.87 22.80 -0.65
C LEU A 84 10.35 22.41 -2.04
N VAL A 85 10.10 23.39 -2.90
CA VAL A 85 9.65 23.17 -4.28
C VAL A 85 10.68 22.35 -5.04
N ALA A 86 11.97 22.73 -4.98
CA ALA A 86 13.05 21.96 -5.60
C ALA A 86 13.06 20.50 -5.12
N LEU A 87 12.94 20.25 -3.80
CA LEU A 87 12.84 18.89 -3.26
C LEU A 87 11.64 18.11 -3.83
N MET A 88 10.47 18.74 -3.93
CA MET A 88 9.27 18.10 -4.47
C MET A 88 9.44 17.76 -5.96
N GLU A 89 9.99 18.66 -6.76
CA GLU A 89 10.23 18.48 -8.18
C GLU A 89 11.30 17.40 -8.43
N GLU A 90 12.42 17.44 -7.70
CA GLU A 90 13.47 16.42 -7.77
C GLU A 90 12.95 15.01 -7.47
N LEU A 91 12.15 14.86 -6.42
CA LEU A 91 11.56 13.57 -6.06
C LEU A 91 10.53 13.10 -7.09
N ASP A 92 9.69 14.00 -7.62
CA ASP A 92 8.69 13.64 -8.63
C ASP A 92 9.35 13.26 -9.97
N ALA A 93 10.43 13.95 -10.35
CA ALA A 93 11.25 13.59 -11.49
C ALA A 93 11.90 12.21 -11.31
N ALA A 94 12.48 11.93 -10.15
CA ALA A 94 13.05 10.61 -9.84
C ALA A 94 11.97 9.50 -9.84
N VAL A 95 10.76 9.80 -9.37
CA VAL A 95 9.61 8.88 -9.48
C VAL A 95 9.26 8.63 -10.95
N ALA A 96 9.28 9.66 -11.79
CA ALA A 96 9.03 9.53 -13.21
C ALA A 96 10.09 8.67 -13.92
N GLU A 97 11.35 8.76 -13.53
CA GLU A 97 12.42 7.90 -14.03
C GLU A 97 12.21 6.42 -13.64
N VAL A 98 11.76 6.17 -12.40
CA VAL A 98 11.57 4.81 -11.87
C VAL A 98 10.29 4.14 -12.40
N ASP A 99 9.17 4.86 -12.46
CA ASP A 99 7.84 4.30 -12.79
C ASP A 99 7.38 4.63 -14.22
N GLY A 100 8.18 5.39 -14.97
CA GLY A 100 7.82 5.95 -16.27
C GLY A 100 6.79 7.07 -16.22
N ARG A 101 6.42 7.55 -15.01
CA ARG A 101 5.46 8.63 -14.79
C ARG A 101 5.64 9.31 -13.44
N GLY A 102 5.56 10.64 -13.43
CA GLY A 102 5.41 11.42 -12.20
C GLY A 102 3.96 11.56 -11.77
N PHE A 103 3.75 12.22 -10.63
CA PHE A 103 2.44 12.56 -10.10
C PHE A 103 1.76 13.63 -10.94
N ARG A 104 0.46 13.44 -11.17
CA ARG A 104 -0.36 14.34 -11.98
C ARG A 104 -1.80 14.38 -11.50
N ALA A 105 -2.53 15.39 -11.97
CA ALA A 105 -3.98 15.42 -11.88
C ALA A 105 -4.54 14.26 -12.70
N THR A 106 -5.19 13.32 -12.04
CA THR A 106 -5.87 12.19 -12.67
C THR A 106 -7.24 12.60 -13.21
N PRO A 107 -7.78 11.96 -14.25
CA PRO A 107 -9.08 12.34 -14.82
C PRO A 107 -10.24 12.15 -13.83
N THR A 108 -11.24 13.02 -13.92
CA THR A 108 -12.57 12.80 -13.34
C THR A 108 -13.54 12.60 -14.49
N LEU A 109 -14.13 11.41 -14.62
CA LEU A 109 -14.96 11.01 -15.76
C LEU A 109 -16.43 10.94 -15.33
N GLU A 110 -17.33 11.46 -16.16
CA GLU A 110 -18.78 11.27 -15.96
C GLU A 110 -19.20 9.87 -16.44
N ALA A 111 -19.60 9.00 -15.51
CA ALA A 111 -19.95 7.61 -15.76
C ALA A 111 -21.44 7.46 -16.11
N ARG A 112 -21.89 8.07 -17.21
CA ARG A 112 -23.31 8.11 -17.62
C ARG A 112 -23.95 6.73 -17.76
N ALA A 113 -23.27 5.81 -18.45
CA ALA A 113 -23.80 4.45 -18.66
C ALA A 113 -24.03 3.72 -17.32
N LEU A 114 -23.08 3.86 -16.39
CA LEU A 114 -23.22 3.28 -15.05
C LEU A 114 -24.33 3.97 -14.25
N ALA A 115 -24.45 5.30 -14.34
CA ALA A 115 -25.55 6.04 -13.71
C ALA A 115 -26.93 5.56 -14.17
N CYS A 116 -27.11 5.32 -15.47
CA CYS A 116 -28.35 4.79 -16.04
C CYS A 116 -28.64 3.34 -15.63
N ALA A 117 -27.61 2.54 -15.35
CA ALA A 117 -27.75 1.16 -14.93
C ALA A 117 -28.06 0.99 -13.43
N LEU A 118 -27.96 2.06 -12.63
CA LEU A 118 -28.26 1.99 -11.20
C LEU A 118 -29.76 1.81 -10.94
N PRO A 119 -30.17 0.99 -9.95
CA PRO A 119 -31.58 0.73 -9.65
C PRO A 119 -32.37 1.96 -9.20
N ARG A 120 -31.68 3.02 -8.76
CA ARG A 120 -32.27 4.29 -8.35
C ARG A 120 -31.66 5.42 -9.17
N PRO A 121 -32.46 6.37 -9.65
CA PRO A 121 -31.95 7.55 -10.35
C PRO A 121 -30.96 8.30 -9.47
N VAL A 122 -29.84 8.70 -10.06
CA VAL A 122 -28.85 9.60 -9.45
C VAL A 122 -28.70 10.84 -10.32
N GLY A 123 -28.47 12.02 -9.71
CA GLY A 123 -28.29 13.29 -10.43
C GLY A 123 -27.01 13.35 -11.27
N GLY A 124 -26.14 12.36 -11.14
CA GLY A 124 -24.92 12.15 -11.91
C GLY A 124 -23.96 11.23 -11.16
N LEU A 125 -23.09 10.54 -11.89
CA LEU A 125 -22.05 9.69 -11.31
C LEU A 125 -20.70 10.08 -11.91
N TRP A 126 -19.75 10.42 -11.07
CA TRP A 126 -18.39 10.77 -11.47
C TRP A 126 -17.38 9.79 -10.88
N VAL A 127 -16.44 9.36 -11.70
CA VAL A 127 -15.36 8.43 -11.34
C VAL A 127 -14.03 9.18 -11.39
N LYS A 128 -13.31 9.18 -10.28
CA LYS A 128 -11.93 9.67 -10.22
C LYS A 128 -10.99 8.52 -10.59
N ASP A 129 -10.42 8.57 -11.79
CA ASP A 129 -9.61 7.48 -12.31
C ASP A 129 -8.15 7.58 -11.84
N GLU A 130 -7.85 6.92 -10.73
CA GLU A 130 -6.51 6.83 -10.14
C GLU A 130 -5.67 5.68 -10.71
N THR A 131 -6.17 4.89 -11.66
CA THR A 131 -5.42 3.77 -12.25
C THR A 131 -4.23 4.25 -13.07
N GLY A 132 -4.31 5.47 -13.61
CA GLY A 132 -3.23 6.14 -14.34
C GLY A 132 -2.17 6.81 -13.46
N ASN A 133 -2.27 6.72 -12.14
CA ASN A 133 -1.32 7.34 -11.23
C ASN A 133 -0.03 6.52 -11.06
N VAL A 134 0.95 7.07 -10.34
CA VAL A 134 2.19 6.37 -9.95
C VAL A 134 1.87 5.03 -9.27
N ALA A 135 2.58 3.98 -9.65
CA ALA A 135 2.36 2.60 -9.24
C ALA A 135 0.91 2.09 -9.49
N GLY A 136 0.17 2.74 -10.39
CA GLY A 136 -1.16 2.33 -10.83
C GLY A 136 -2.29 2.55 -9.82
N SER A 137 -2.09 3.37 -8.77
CA SER A 137 -3.17 3.66 -7.80
C SER A 137 -2.94 4.95 -7.00
N HIS A 138 -3.99 5.40 -6.30
CA HIS A 138 -3.91 6.53 -5.37
C HIS A 138 -2.92 6.32 -4.21
N LYS A 139 -2.53 5.08 -3.90
CA LYS A 139 -1.68 4.79 -2.73
C LYS A 139 -0.34 5.49 -2.81
N ALA A 140 0.25 5.61 -4.00
CA ALA A 140 1.48 6.35 -4.21
C ALA A 140 1.42 7.79 -3.69
N ARG A 141 0.24 8.42 -3.71
CA ARG A 141 0.09 9.78 -3.18
C ARG A 141 0.37 9.85 -1.67
N HIS A 142 -0.07 8.84 -0.94
CA HIS A 142 0.13 8.76 0.51
C HIS A 142 1.60 8.46 0.82
N LEU A 143 2.21 7.51 0.10
CA LEU A 143 3.60 7.13 0.32
C LEU A 143 4.58 8.26 -0.06
N MET A 144 4.28 9.02 -1.11
CA MET A 144 5.02 10.26 -1.42
C MET A 144 4.89 11.29 -0.30
N GLY A 145 3.71 11.44 0.31
CA GLY A 145 3.54 12.29 1.50
C GLY A 145 4.42 11.86 2.68
N VAL A 146 4.57 10.56 2.93
CA VAL A 146 5.49 10.04 3.96
C VAL A 146 6.94 10.34 3.58
N MET A 147 7.32 10.11 2.33
CA MET A 147 8.69 10.38 1.86
C MET A 147 9.06 11.86 1.94
N LEU A 148 8.15 12.75 1.55
CA LEU A 148 8.34 14.21 1.69
C LEU A 148 8.55 14.62 3.15
N HIS A 149 7.86 13.98 4.09
CA HIS A 149 8.10 14.23 5.51
C HIS A 149 9.54 13.86 5.91
N LEU A 150 10.01 12.67 5.52
CA LEU A 150 11.36 12.20 5.84
C LEU A 150 12.44 13.06 5.17
N ARG A 151 12.27 13.40 3.90
CA ARG A 151 13.22 14.24 3.15
C ARG A 151 13.20 15.70 3.63
N LEU A 152 12.08 16.19 4.16
CA LEU A 152 12.04 17.49 4.82
C LEU A 152 12.85 17.51 6.12
N GLU A 153 12.88 16.41 6.89
CA GLU A 153 13.77 16.32 8.06
C GLU A 153 15.24 16.39 7.67
N GLU A 154 15.64 15.75 6.57
CA GLU A 154 16.99 15.89 6.00
C GLU A 154 17.25 17.34 5.55
N LEU A 155 16.30 17.93 4.81
CA LEU A 155 16.42 19.29 4.27
C LEU A 155 16.55 20.35 5.38
N ALA A 156 15.91 20.11 6.52
CA ALA A 156 15.96 20.94 7.72
C ALA A 156 17.14 20.61 8.67
N GLY A 157 18.03 19.69 8.31
CA GLY A 157 19.21 19.32 9.12
C GLY A 157 18.88 18.51 10.39
N ARG A 158 17.71 17.88 10.46
CA ARG A 158 17.22 17.10 11.62
C ARG A 158 17.39 15.59 11.43
N ALA A 159 17.80 15.17 10.25
CA ALA A 159 18.18 13.80 9.93
C ALA A 159 19.43 13.81 9.06
N ASP A 160 20.28 12.81 9.23
CA ASP A 160 21.50 12.63 8.45
C ASP A 160 21.21 11.76 7.21
N PRO A 161 21.35 12.29 5.98
CA PRO A 161 21.16 11.51 4.76
C PRO A 161 22.09 10.30 4.63
N ALA A 162 23.24 10.30 5.31
CA ALA A 162 24.16 9.17 5.34
C ALA A 162 23.70 8.04 6.27
N ARG A 163 22.69 8.28 7.12
CA ARG A 163 22.20 7.34 8.15
C ARG A 163 20.70 7.13 8.05
N ARG A 164 20.20 6.90 6.83
CA ARG A 164 18.79 6.60 6.58
C ARG A 164 18.38 5.27 7.22
N PRO A 165 17.37 5.25 8.11
CA PRO A 165 16.84 3.99 8.63
C PRO A 165 16.19 3.19 7.50
N ARG A 166 16.20 1.86 7.63
CA ARG A 166 15.39 1.00 6.75
C ARG A 166 13.91 1.24 7.02
N LEU A 167 13.13 1.44 5.95
CA LEU A 167 11.67 1.51 6.04
C LEU A 167 11.08 0.12 5.92
N ALA A 168 9.86 -0.06 6.43
CA ALA A 168 9.13 -1.32 6.35
C ALA A 168 7.67 -1.09 5.99
N ILE A 169 7.09 -1.97 5.20
CA ILE A 169 5.65 -2.01 4.91
C ILE A 169 5.16 -3.45 4.79
N ALA A 170 3.98 -3.75 5.33
CA ALA A 170 3.30 -5.03 5.11
C ALA A 170 2.13 -4.85 4.13
N SER A 171 2.25 -5.39 2.92
CA SER A 171 1.20 -5.32 1.89
C SER A 171 1.49 -6.28 0.73
N CYS A 172 0.45 -6.88 0.15
CA CYS A 172 0.55 -7.80 -0.99
C CYS A 172 0.28 -7.18 -2.36
N GLY A 173 0.07 -5.86 -2.44
CA GLY A 173 -0.44 -5.22 -3.65
C GLY A 173 -0.04 -3.76 -3.79
N ASN A 174 -0.98 -2.91 -4.18
CA ASN A 174 -0.71 -1.53 -4.61
C ASN A 174 0.06 -0.67 -3.58
N ALA A 175 -0.08 -0.93 -2.27
CA ALA A 175 0.65 -0.16 -1.26
C ALA A 175 2.14 -0.51 -1.24
N ALA A 176 2.46 -1.80 -1.38
CA ALA A 176 3.83 -2.29 -1.49
C ALA A 176 4.51 -1.71 -2.73
N LEU A 177 3.85 -1.78 -3.89
CA LEU A 177 4.38 -1.22 -5.14
C LEU A 177 4.58 0.31 -5.04
N ALA A 178 3.59 1.02 -4.51
CA ALA A 178 3.68 2.46 -4.30
C ALA A 178 4.85 2.84 -3.37
N ALA A 179 5.03 2.11 -2.26
CA ALA A 179 6.13 2.34 -1.33
C ALA A 179 7.48 2.05 -2.00
N ALA A 180 7.58 0.94 -2.76
CA ALA A 180 8.80 0.55 -3.45
C ALA A 180 9.20 1.56 -4.52
N VAL A 181 8.26 2.06 -5.34
CA VAL A 181 8.54 3.10 -6.35
C VAL A 181 9.07 4.38 -5.69
N VAL A 182 8.38 4.88 -4.67
CA VAL A 182 8.76 6.13 -3.98
C VAL A 182 10.08 5.96 -3.22
N ALA A 183 10.29 4.82 -2.58
CA ALA A 183 11.53 4.51 -1.88
C ALA A 183 12.72 4.38 -2.84
N ALA A 184 12.54 3.70 -3.97
CA ALA A 184 13.55 3.61 -5.03
C ALA A 184 13.93 4.99 -5.57
N ALA A 185 12.93 5.82 -5.91
CA ALA A 185 13.15 7.20 -6.36
C ALA A 185 13.90 8.05 -5.32
N ALA A 186 13.57 7.89 -4.05
CA ALA A 186 14.27 8.59 -2.97
C ALA A 186 15.64 8.00 -2.60
N ARG A 187 16.02 6.86 -3.19
CA ARG A 187 17.17 6.03 -2.79
C ARG A 187 17.13 5.70 -1.30
N TRP A 188 15.99 5.21 -0.85
CA TRP A 188 15.72 4.88 0.54
C TRP A 188 15.53 3.36 0.69
N PRO A 189 16.24 2.68 1.60
CA PRO A 189 16.09 1.24 1.79
C PRO A 189 14.68 0.87 2.29
N LEU A 190 14.06 -0.13 1.66
CA LEU A 190 12.71 -0.60 1.99
C LEU A 190 12.64 -2.12 2.12
N ASP A 191 12.08 -2.58 3.23
CA ASP A 191 11.65 -3.95 3.47
C ASP A 191 10.13 -4.05 3.22
N VAL A 192 9.71 -4.99 2.36
CA VAL A 192 8.31 -5.20 2.01
C VAL A 192 7.90 -6.59 2.44
N PHE A 193 6.96 -6.66 3.37
CA PHE A 193 6.41 -7.91 3.87
C PHE A 193 5.17 -8.28 3.06
N VAL A 194 5.31 -9.28 2.19
CA VAL A 194 4.22 -9.79 1.34
C VAL A 194 3.78 -11.18 1.84
N PRO A 195 2.49 -11.53 1.75
CA PRO A 195 2.05 -12.86 2.08
C PRO A 195 2.53 -13.88 1.02
N PRO A 196 2.56 -15.17 1.35
CA PRO A 196 3.02 -16.24 0.44
C PRO A 196 2.21 -16.39 -0.84
N ASP A 197 1.02 -15.78 -0.92
CA ASP A 197 0.10 -15.75 -2.05
C ASP A 197 0.14 -14.46 -2.86
N ALA A 198 1.10 -13.58 -2.58
CA ALA A 198 1.37 -12.45 -3.45
C ALA A 198 1.67 -12.92 -4.88
N SER A 199 1.12 -12.20 -5.86
CA SER A 199 1.33 -12.50 -7.28
C SER A 199 2.83 -12.48 -7.63
N PRO A 200 3.35 -13.46 -8.40
CA PRO A 200 4.74 -13.48 -8.84
C PRO A 200 5.17 -12.17 -9.51
N ALA A 201 4.29 -11.58 -10.34
CA ALA A 201 4.56 -10.31 -11.01
C ALA A 201 4.73 -9.13 -10.03
N VAL A 202 4.02 -9.14 -8.90
CA VAL A 202 4.19 -8.14 -7.85
C VAL A 202 5.53 -8.33 -7.16
N VAL A 203 5.89 -9.56 -6.80
CA VAL A 203 7.16 -9.88 -6.15
C VAL A 203 8.35 -9.53 -7.04
N GLU A 204 8.29 -9.87 -8.32
CA GLU A 204 9.33 -9.54 -9.31
C GLU A 204 9.49 -8.03 -9.45
N ARG A 205 8.38 -7.29 -9.57
CA ARG A 205 8.45 -5.81 -9.64
C ARG A 205 9.02 -5.19 -8.37
N LEU A 206 8.69 -5.71 -7.18
CA LEU A 206 9.27 -5.24 -5.92
C LEU A 206 10.79 -5.45 -5.89
N ARG A 207 11.27 -6.61 -6.36
CA ARG A 207 12.71 -6.90 -6.45
C ARG A 207 13.41 -5.98 -7.46
N ALA A 208 12.80 -5.75 -8.62
CA ALA A 208 13.34 -4.84 -9.64
C ALA A 208 13.47 -3.40 -9.13
N LEU A 209 12.58 -2.98 -8.22
CA LEU A 209 12.63 -1.68 -7.53
C LEU A 209 13.65 -1.63 -6.36
N GLY A 210 14.41 -2.70 -6.13
CA GLY A 210 15.41 -2.78 -5.07
C GLY A 210 14.83 -2.95 -3.66
N ALA A 211 13.53 -3.25 -3.53
CA ALA A 211 12.93 -3.55 -2.24
C ALA A 211 13.29 -4.96 -1.79
N ALA A 212 13.63 -5.11 -0.50
CA ALA A 212 13.80 -6.42 0.10
C ALA A 212 12.40 -7.00 0.38
N ALA A 213 11.90 -7.82 -0.53
CA ALA A 213 10.60 -8.46 -0.43
C ALA A 213 10.65 -9.68 0.51
N LEU A 214 10.39 -9.46 1.80
CA LEU A 214 10.31 -10.49 2.82
C LEU A 214 8.94 -11.18 2.74
N VAL A 215 8.91 -12.50 2.76
CA VAL A 215 7.65 -13.25 2.78
C VAL A 215 7.42 -13.79 4.19
N PRO A 216 6.75 -13.06 5.11
CA PRO A 216 6.24 -13.70 6.30
C PRO A 216 4.90 -14.35 5.96
N ALA A 217 4.90 -15.66 5.70
CA ALA A 217 3.81 -16.46 6.25
C ALA A 217 3.97 -16.36 7.77
N HIS A 218 2.93 -15.94 8.51
CA HIS A 218 2.88 -15.86 9.98
C HIS A 218 4.09 -16.48 10.71
N GLY A 219 4.93 -15.67 11.36
CA GLY A 219 6.12 -16.17 12.03
C GLY A 219 7.20 -15.11 12.22
N PRO A 220 8.36 -15.51 12.79
CA PRO A 220 9.50 -14.62 12.98
C PRO A 220 10.03 -14.10 11.64
N VAL A 221 10.67 -12.92 11.68
CA VAL A 221 11.36 -12.32 10.53
C VAL A 221 12.39 -13.31 10.01
N GLN A 222 12.30 -13.66 8.73
CA GLN A 222 13.23 -14.55 8.07
C GLN A 222 14.22 -13.74 7.23
N SER A 223 15.49 -14.12 7.25
CA SER A 223 16.60 -13.31 6.73
C SER A 223 16.90 -13.47 5.24
N ASP A 224 16.41 -14.53 4.59
CA ASP A 224 16.64 -14.79 3.17
C ASP A 224 15.32 -14.81 2.37
N PRO A 225 14.90 -13.66 1.83
CA PRO A 225 13.67 -13.56 1.04
C PRO A 225 13.66 -14.37 -0.25
N VAL A 226 14.81 -14.70 -0.86
CA VAL A 226 14.86 -15.53 -2.08
C VAL A 226 14.53 -16.96 -1.73
N ALA A 227 15.24 -17.51 -0.74
CA ALA A 227 15.03 -18.89 -0.30
C ALA A 227 13.59 -19.15 0.19
N ILE A 228 12.92 -18.14 0.78
CA ILE A 228 11.53 -18.27 1.21
C ILE A 228 10.58 -18.31 0.02
N VAL A 229 10.77 -17.44 -0.97
CA VAL A 229 9.94 -17.44 -2.18
C VAL A 229 10.09 -18.78 -2.89
N GLU A 230 11.32 -19.26 -3.07
CA GLU A 230 11.59 -20.56 -3.68
C GLU A 230 10.95 -21.71 -2.91
N ARG A 231 11.15 -21.79 -1.59
CA ARG A 231 10.51 -22.80 -0.75
C ARG A 231 8.99 -22.74 -0.79
N THR A 232 8.43 -21.52 -0.82
CA THR A 232 6.98 -21.31 -0.90
C THR A 232 6.44 -21.78 -2.26
N LEU A 233 7.14 -21.47 -3.35
CA LEU A 233 6.80 -21.95 -4.69
C LEU A 233 6.87 -23.48 -4.74
N GLU A 234 7.93 -24.08 -4.22
CA GLU A 234 8.08 -25.53 -4.13
C GLU A 234 6.94 -26.17 -3.32
N HIS A 235 6.63 -25.63 -2.14
CA HIS A 235 5.50 -26.06 -1.33
C HIS A 235 4.15 -25.92 -2.07
N ARG A 236 3.96 -24.86 -2.86
CA ARG A 236 2.75 -24.67 -3.67
C ARG A 236 2.64 -25.71 -4.77
N LEU A 237 3.72 -25.97 -5.50
CA LEU A 237 3.76 -27.00 -6.55
C LEU A 237 3.50 -28.39 -5.96
N MET A 238 4.11 -28.69 -4.82
CA MET A 238 3.85 -29.91 -4.06
C MET A 238 2.39 -30.01 -3.62
N ARG A 239 1.79 -28.91 -3.14
CA ARG A 239 0.38 -28.89 -2.73
C ARG A 239 -0.55 -29.09 -3.93
N GLU A 240 -0.28 -28.43 -5.04
CA GLU A 240 -1.04 -28.60 -6.29
C GLU A 240 -0.99 -30.05 -6.78
N ALA A 241 0.20 -30.66 -6.79
CA ALA A 241 0.37 -32.06 -7.13
C ALA A 241 -0.43 -32.99 -6.19
N LYS A 242 -0.46 -32.72 -4.88
CA LYS A 242 -1.30 -33.45 -3.93
C LYS A 242 -2.80 -33.27 -4.20
N VAL A 243 -3.25 -32.07 -4.55
CA VAL A 243 -4.65 -31.80 -4.90
C VAL A 243 -5.04 -32.61 -6.13
N LEU A 244 -4.24 -32.53 -7.20
CA LEU A 244 -4.52 -33.26 -8.44
C LEU A 244 -4.51 -34.77 -8.23
N ALA A 245 -3.52 -35.31 -7.52
CA ALA A 245 -3.46 -36.73 -7.20
C ALA A 245 -4.64 -37.21 -6.35
N ALA A 246 -5.13 -36.37 -5.43
CA ALA A 246 -6.30 -36.67 -4.61
C ALA A 246 -7.60 -36.70 -5.46
N ILE A 247 -7.72 -35.79 -6.44
CA ILE A 247 -8.83 -35.79 -7.40
C ILE A 247 -8.75 -37.00 -8.32
N ASP A 248 -7.56 -37.35 -8.82
CA ASP A 248 -7.33 -38.53 -9.67
C ASP A 248 -7.67 -39.84 -8.93
N ALA A 249 -7.51 -39.85 -7.61
CA ALA A 249 -7.92 -40.95 -6.74
C ALA A 249 -9.45 -41.01 -6.47
N GLY A 250 -10.23 -40.11 -7.07
CA GLY A 250 -11.69 -40.08 -6.99
C GLY A 250 -12.28 -39.29 -5.84
N LEU A 251 -11.48 -38.44 -5.16
CA LEU A 251 -12.01 -37.54 -4.12
C LEU A 251 -12.63 -36.31 -4.78
N GLU A 252 -13.87 -35.98 -4.43
CA GLU A 252 -14.66 -34.99 -5.17
C GLU A 252 -15.01 -33.75 -4.35
N THR A 253 -14.95 -33.81 -3.03
CA THR A 253 -15.37 -32.69 -2.17
C THR A 253 -14.21 -32.09 -1.39
N THR A 254 -14.30 -30.80 -1.04
CA THR A 254 -13.26 -30.15 -0.21
C THR A 254 -13.11 -30.80 1.16
N LYS A 255 -14.17 -31.39 1.71
CA LYS A 255 -14.10 -32.16 2.97
C LYS A 255 -13.26 -33.42 2.86
N GLU A 256 -13.30 -34.11 1.71
CA GLU A 256 -12.50 -35.31 1.44
C GLU A 256 -11.06 -34.95 1.09
N LEU A 257 -10.88 -33.87 0.31
CA LEU A 257 -9.58 -33.41 -0.15
C LEU A 257 -8.72 -32.85 0.99
N VAL A 258 -9.29 -32.07 1.92
CA VAL A 258 -8.50 -31.41 2.97
C VAL A 258 -7.64 -32.38 3.78
N PRO A 259 -8.15 -33.49 4.35
CA PRO A 259 -7.33 -34.44 5.09
C PRO A 259 -6.18 -35.05 4.28
N ARG A 260 -6.37 -35.24 2.97
CA ARG A 260 -5.38 -35.87 2.09
C ARG A 260 -4.32 -34.89 1.60
N VAL A 261 -4.75 -33.67 1.30
CA VAL A 261 -3.92 -32.59 0.77
C VAL A 261 -3.13 -31.92 1.89
N TYR A 262 -3.71 -31.81 3.10
CA TYR A 262 -3.17 -31.19 4.30
C TYR A 262 -2.84 -32.20 5.41
N ASP A 263 -2.27 -33.34 5.01
CA ASP A 263 -1.80 -34.43 5.89
C ASP A 263 -0.66 -34.00 6.85
N ASP A 264 0.05 -32.94 6.49
CA ASP A 264 1.12 -32.29 7.26
C ASP A 264 0.61 -31.29 8.31
N ALA A 265 -0.69 -31.00 8.32
CA ALA A 265 -1.31 -29.95 9.11
C ALA A 265 -2.22 -30.55 10.21
N PRO A 266 -2.13 -30.07 11.47
CA PRO A 266 -2.96 -30.59 12.55
C PRO A 266 -4.45 -30.31 12.30
N PRO A 267 -5.38 -31.22 12.65
CA PRO A 267 -6.80 -31.08 12.31
C PRO A 267 -7.47 -29.76 12.73
N ARG A 268 -6.98 -29.15 13.82
CA ARG A 268 -7.46 -27.83 14.29
C ARG A 268 -7.34 -26.71 13.24
N ILE A 269 -6.41 -26.81 12.28
CA ILE A 269 -6.22 -25.80 11.22
C ILE A 269 -6.95 -26.14 9.92
N TRP A 270 -7.60 -27.30 9.83
CA TRP A 270 -8.31 -27.73 8.62
C TRP A 270 -9.41 -26.76 8.15
N PRO A 271 -10.17 -26.05 9.02
CA PRO A 271 -11.12 -25.04 8.55
C PRO A 271 -10.47 -23.90 7.75
N LEU A 272 -9.24 -23.52 8.11
CA LEU A 272 -8.46 -22.53 7.36
C LEU A 272 -7.88 -23.14 6.08
N ALA A 273 -7.38 -24.38 6.17
CA ALA A 273 -6.89 -25.12 5.01
C ALA A 273 -7.96 -25.32 3.94
N GLN A 274 -9.23 -25.52 4.35
CA GLN A 274 -10.36 -25.62 3.44
C GLN A 274 -10.54 -24.33 2.63
N ARG A 275 -10.39 -23.14 3.26
CA ARG A 275 -10.44 -21.86 2.53
C ARG A 275 -9.30 -21.71 1.53
N ALA A 276 -8.10 -22.16 1.88
CA ALA A 276 -6.95 -22.15 0.99
C ALA A 276 -7.14 -23.12 -0.19
N LEU A 277 -7.68 -24.31 0.08
CA LEU A 277 -8.05 -25.29 -0.95
C LEU A 277 -9.11 -24.73 -1.91
N GLU A 278 -10.13 -24.05 -1.41
CA GLU A 278 -11.16 -23.39 -2.23
C GLU A 278 -10.57 -22.35 -3.18
N ALA A 279 -9.58 -21.57 -2.72
CA ALA A 279 -8.86 -20.64 -3.58
C ALA A 279 -8.03 -21.37 -4.65
N HIS A 280 -7.39 -22.48 -4.28
CA HIS A 280 -6.62 -23.32 -5.20
C HIS A 280 -7.50 -23.94 -6.29
N LEU A 281 -8.65 -24.50 -5.93
CA LEU A 281 -9.57 -25.10 -6.89
C LEU A 281 -10.15 -24.06 -7.86
N ARG A 282 -10.42 -22.83 -7.40
CA ARG A 282 -10.80 -21.71 -8.30
C ARG A 282 -9.72 -21.37 -9.31
N LYS A 283 -8.45 -21.39 -8.91
CA LYS A 283 -7.31 -21.20 -9.84
C LYS A 283 -7.31 -22.30 -10.90
N LEU A 284 -7.34 -23.56 -10.48
CA LEU A 284 -7.30 -24.70 -11.40
C LEU A 284 -8.51 -24.74 -12.36
N GLU A 285 -9.68 -24.30 -11.89
CA GLU A 285 -10.87 -24.14 -12.72
C GLU A 285 -10.69 -23.04 -13.77
N ALA A 286 -10.15 -21.88 -13.38
CA ALA A 286 -9.83 -20.80 -14.30
C ALA A 286 -8.76 -21.19 -15.33
N GLU A 287 -7.81 -22.05 -14.95
CA GLU A 287 -6.79 -22.64 -15.82
C GLU A 287 -7.32 -23.80 -16.68
N GLY A 288 -8.59 -24.20 -16.51
CA GLY A 288 -9.19 -25.29 -17.27
C GLY A 288 -8.66 -26.68 -16.94
N VAL A 289 -8.01 -26.85 -15.78
CA VAL A 289 -7.45 -28.13 -15.31
C VAL A 289 -8.52 -28.98 -14.62
N VAL A 290 -9.43 -28.33 -13.90
CA VAL A 290 -10.54 -28.98 -13.18
C VAL A 290 -11.87 -28.34 -13.55
N GLU A 291 -12.95 -29.06 -13.32
CA GLU A 291 -14.32 -28.57 -13.41
C GLU A 291 -15.03 -28.70 -12.07
N ARG A 292 -15.95 -27.79 -11.76
CA ARG A 292 -16.70 -27.78 -10.51
C ARG A 292 -18.19 -27.75 -10.79
N GLU A 293 -18.92 -28.72 -10.25
CA GLU A 293 -20.37 -28.81 -10.39
C GLU A 293 -21.00 -29.32 -9.09
N GLY A 294 -22.06 -28.66 -8.61
CA GLY A 294 -22.80 -29.11 -7.43
C GLY A 294 -21.96 -29.26 -6.15
N GLY A 295 -20.87 -28.49 -6.01
CA GLY A 295 -19.94 -28.58 -4.87
C GLY A 295 -18.92 -29.74 -4.97
N ARG A 296 -18.91 -30.46 -6.10
CA ARG A 296 -17.91 -31.48 -6.44
C ARG A 296 -16.86 -30.90 -7.39
N VAL A 297 -15.66 -31.48 -7.39
CA VAL A 297 -14.57 -31.13 -8.29
C VAL A 297 -14.10 -32.38 -9.03
N ARG A 298 -13.83 -32.24 -10.33
CA ARG A 298 -13.33 -33.32 -11.18
C ARG A 298 -12.21 -32.81 -12.06
N ARG A 299 -11.30 -33.70 -12.45
CA ARG A 299 -10.25 -33.37 -13.42
C ARG A 299 -10.85 -33.34 -14.81
N ARG A 300 -10.52 -32.31 -15.59
CA ARG A 300 -10.92 -32.28 -17.01
C ARG A 300 -10.09 -33.30 -17.80
N PRO A 301 -10.71 -34.04 -18.74
CA PRO A 301 -9.96 -34.83 -19.72
C PRO A 301 -9.05 -33.90 -20.52
N ALA A 302 -7.81 -34.34 -20.77
CA ALA A 302 -6.87 -33.65 -21.64
C ALA A 302 -7.35 -33.62 -23.10
#